data_AF-A0A2H0H6Y6-F1
#
_entry.id   AF-A0A2H0H6Y6-F1
#
_cell.length_a   1.000
_cell.length_b   1.000
_cell.length_c   1.000
_cell.angle_alpha   90.00
_cell.angle_beta   90.00
_cell.angle_gamma   90.00
#
_symmetry.space_group_name_H-M   'P 1'
#
loop_
_entity.id
_entity.type
_entity.pdbx_description
1 polymer ?
#
loop_
_entity_poly.entity_id
_entity_poly.type
_entity_poly.pdbx_seq_one_letter_code
_entity_poly.pdbx_strand_id
1 'polypeptide(L)' 'MNTKLLMTTSSVFMGLIGIALSFMPNEVLETFGQEPNEILTLTLQLTGSLYFGFAMTNWMAKAAIIGGIYSRPLSI' A
#
# COMPACT_ATOMS: atom_id res chain seq x y z
N MET A 1 -14.39 1.66 16.52
CA MET A 1 -13.78 1.00 15.33
C MET A 1 -12.37 0.58 15.70
N ASN A 2 -11.96 -0.68 15.47
CA ASN A 2 -10.59 -1.11 15.79
C ASN A 2 -9.64 -0.63 14.67
N THR A 3 -9.20 0.62 14.76
CA THR A 3 -8.35 1.28 13.76
C THR A 3 -7.06 0.52 13.54
N LYS A 4 -6.48 -0.05 14.60
CA LYS A 4 -5.28 -0.89 14.52
C LYS A 4 -5.49 -2.10 13.63
N LEU A 5 -6.60 -2.82 13.78
CA LEU A 5 -6.93 -3.96 12.93
C LEU A 5 -7.05 -3.52 11.46
N LEU A 6 -7.82 -2.46 11.21
CA LEU A 6 -8.06 -1.92 9.87
C LEU A 6 -6.77 -1.47 9.17
N MET A 7 -5.89 -0.76 9.87
CA MET A 7 -4.61 -0.33 9.31
C MET A 7 -3.64 -1.50 9.10
N THR A 8 -3.71 -2.53 9.95
CA THR A 8 -2.87 -3.73 9.78
C THR A 8 -3.31 -4.51 8.55
N THR A 9 -4.61 -4.78 8.40
CA THR A 9 -5.12 -5.53 7.24
C THR A 9 -4.91 -4.76 5.94
N SER A 10 -5.15 -3.44 5.92
CA SER A 10 -4.88 -2.61 4.74
C SER A 10 -3.39 -2.59 4.39
N SER A 11 -2.50 -2.50 5.38
CA SER A 11 -1.05 -2.52 5.14
C SER A 11 -0.57 -3.81 4.51
N VAL A 12 -1.04 -4.97 5.00
CA VAL A 12 -0.65 -6.27 4.43
C VAL A 12 -1.18 -6.41 3.00
N PHE A 13 -2.44 -6.04 2.78
CA PHE A 13 -3.05 -6.11 1.45
C PHE A 13 -2.33 -5.22 0.43
N MET A 14 -2.13 -3.94 0.75
CA MET A 14 -1.43 -3.00 -0.12
C MET A 14 0.05 -3.36 -0.29
N GLY A 15 0.69 -3.90 0.75
CA GLY A 15 2.10 -4.28 0.72
C GLY A 15 2.36 -5.45 -0.21
N LEU A 16 1.50 -6.48 -0.17
CA LEU A 16 1.59 -7.63 -1.07
C LEU A 16 1.38 -7.21 -2.53
N ILE A 17 0.38 -6.37 -2.80
CA ILE A 17 0.13 -5.83 -4.14
C ILE A 17 1.30 -4.97 -4.60
N GLY A 18 1.81 -4.08 -3.74
CA GLY A 18 2.94 -3.22 -4.06
C GLY A 18 4.19 -4.01 -4.44
N ILE A 19 4.51 -5.06 -3.68
CA ILE A 19 5.64 -5.95 -3.98
C ILE A 19 5.42 -6.68 -5.30
N ALA A 20 4.24 -7.27 -5.52
CA ALA A 20 3.94 -8.00 -6.76
C ALA A 20 4.08 -7.09 -7.99
N LEU A 21 3.52 -5.88 -7.94
CA LEU A 21 3.58 -4.92 -9.04
C LEU A 21 4.99 -4.36 -9.29
N SER A 22 5.82 -4.21 -8.25
CA SER A 22 7.19 -3.69 -8.40
C SER A 22 8.19 -4.75 -8.87
N PHE A 23 8.07 -6.00 -8.43
CA PHE A 23 9.04 -7.06 -8.75
C PHE A 23 8.60 -8.01 -9.87
N MET A 24 7.29 -8.09 -10.16
CA MET A 24 6.73 -8.98 -11.20
C MET A 24 5.77 -8.23 -12.15
N PRO A 25 6.13 -7.05 -12.70
CA PRO A 25 5.22 -6.26 -13.53
C PRO A 25 4.87 -6.94 -14.86
N ASN A 26 5.79 -7.71 -15.44
CA ASN A 26 5.58 -8.36 -16.74
C ASN A 26 4.62 -9.52 -16.60
N GLU A 27 4.81 -10.36 -15.59
CA GLU A 27 3.93 -11.48 -15.26
C GLU A 27 2.52 -10.97 -14.98
N VAL A 28 2.39 -9.85 -14.27
CA VAL A 28 1.10 -9.20 -14.04
C VAL A 28 0.48 -8.77 -15.38
N LEU A 29 1.20 -8.10 -16.28
CA LEU A 29 0.67 -7.72 -17.61
C LEU A 29 0.22 -8.94 -18.42
N GLU A 30 1.01 -10.02 -18.40
CA GLU A 30 0.68 -11.26 -19.10
C GLU A 30 -0.60 -11.90 -18.54
N THR A 31 -0.82 -11.88 -17.21
CA THR A 31 -2.08 -12.37 -16.62
C THR A 31 -3.31 -11.57 -17.09
N PHE A 32 -3.12 -10.30 -17.47
CA PHE A 32 -4.16 -9.45 -18.05
C PHE A 32 -4.24 -9.54 -19.59
N GLY A 33 -3.44 -10.43 -20.22
CA GLY A 33 -3.40 -10.61 -21.67
C GLY A 33 -2.83 -9.40 -22.42
N GLN A 34 -2.00 -8.59 -21.75
CA GLN A 34 -1.27 -7.48 -22.38
C GLN A 34 0.18 -7.89 -22.63
N GLU A 35 0.71 -7.53 -23.79
CA GLU A 35 2.14 -7.71 -24.04
C GLU A 35 2.96 -6.71 -23.21
N PRO A 36 4.06 -7.15 -22.58
CA PRO A 36 4.93 -6.27 -21.81
C PRO A 36 5.47 -5.13 -22.67
N ASN A 37 5.09 -3.90 -22.33
CA ASN A 37 5.62 -2.67 -22.93
C ASN A 37 6.36 -1.89 -21.83
N GLU A 38 7.47 -1.24 -22.17
CA GLU A 38 8.25 -0.39 -21.25
C GLU A 38 7.38 0.63 -20.51
N ILE A 39 6.43 1.27 -21.19
CA ILE A 39 5.56 2.28 -20.58
C ILE A 39 4.61 1.65 -19.56
N LEU A 40 3.99 0.51 -19.91
CA LEU A 40 3.06 -0.20 -19.02
C LEU A 40 3.78 -0.79 -17.80
N THR A 41 4.96 -1.35 -18.04
CA THR A 41 5.84 -1.91 -17.00
C THR A 41 6.25 -0.84 -16.00
N LEU A 42 6.70 0.32 -16.50
CA LEU A 42 7.04 1.46 -15.65
C LEU A 42 5.83 1.97 -14.86
N THR A 43 4.66 2.05 -15.50
CA THR A 43 3.41 2.48 -14.85
C THR A 43 3.02 1.55 -13.71
N LEU A 44 3.15 0.23 -13.91
CA LEU A 44 2.90 -0.76 -12.86
C LEU A 44 3.90 -0.65 -11.72
N GLN A 45 5.20 -0.47 -12.01
CA GLN A 45 6.21 -0.30 -10.97
C GLN A 45 5.98 0.97 -10.13
N LEU A 46 5.62 2.09 -10.78
CA LEU A 46 5.25 3.33 -10.10
C LEU A 46 4.02 3.13 -9.21
N THR A 47 2.98 2.47 -9.73
CA THR A 47 1.78 2.14 -8.98
C THR A 47 2.07 1.19 -7.80
N GLY A 48 2.95 0.20 -8.01
CA GLY A 48 3.42 -0.73 -6.99
C GLY A 48 4.17 -0.01 -5.86
N SER A 49 5.08 0.90 -6.20
CA SER A 49 5.81 1.72 -5.23
C SER A 49 4.88 2.62 -4.40
N LEU A 50 3.83 3.15 -5.03
CA LEU A 50 2.81 3.96 -4.36
C LEU A 50 2.02 3.10 -3.35
N TYR A 51 1.54 1.93 -3.76
CA TYR A 51 0.84 1.02 -2.86
C TYR A 51 1.73 0.53 -1.71
N PHE A 52 2.99 0.23 -1.99
CA PHE A 52 3.95 -0.13 -0.95
C PHE A 52 4.22 1.02 0.01
N GLY A 53 4.31 2.26 -0.49
CA GLY A 53 4.40 3.46 0.33
C GLY A 53 3.22 3.58 1.30
N PHE A 54 1.99 3.41 0.81
CA PHE A 54 0.79 3.41 1.65
C PHE A 54 0.73 2.23 2.63
N ALA A 55 1.24 1.06 2.24
CA ALA A 55 1.38 -0.07 3.15
C ALA A 55 2.28 0.27 4.32
N MET A 56 3.44 0.88 4.05
CA MET A 56 4.39 1.29 5.07
C MET A 56 3.83 2.39 5.97
N THR A 57 3.15 3.40 5.43
CA THR A 57 2.52 4.45 6.26
C THR A 57 1.44 3.88 7.18
N ASN A 58 0.58 2.99 6.67
CA ASN A 58 -0.43 2.31 7.47
C ASN A 58 0.20 1.42 8.54
N TRP A 59 1.27 0.69 8.21
CA TRP A 59 1.99 -0.13 9.18
C TRP A 59 2.62 0.71 10.29
N MET A 60 3.20 1.86 9.97
CA MET A 60 3.80 2.76 10.96
C MET A 60 2.73 3.46 11.80
N ALA A 61 1.61 3.86 11.19
CA ALA A 61 0.53 4.60 11.85
C ALA A 61 -0.47 3.73 12.63
N LYS A 62 -0.45 2.39 12.48
CA LYS A 62 -1.46 1.48 13.08
C LYS A 62 -1.62 1.59 14.60
N ALA A 63 -0.62 2.10 15.32
CA ALA A 63 -0.64 2.29 16.76
C ALA A 63 -0.81 3.76 17.19
N ALA A 64 -0.84 4.69 16.23
CA ALA A 64 -1.05 6.10 16.50
C ALA A 64 -2.51 6.37 16.89
N ILE A 65 -2.72 7.30 17.81
CA ILE A 65 -4.05 7.81 18.13
C ILE A 65 -4.47 8.70 16.97
N ILE A 66 -5.48 8.26 16.22
CA ILE A 66 -6.02 9.04 15.10
C ILE A 66 -6.91 10.15 15.69
N GLY A 67 -6.41 11.38 15.67
CA GLY A 67 -7.12 12.57 16.14
C GLY A 67 -6.36 13.37 17.20
N GLY A 68 -6.98 14.47 17.62
CA GLY A 68 -6.42 15.41 18.59
C GLY A 68 -5.21 16.21 18.08
N ILE A 69 -4.53 16.93 18.99
CA ILE A 69 -3.37 17.76 18.65
C ILE A 69 -2.10 16.93 18.87
N TYR A 70 -1.35 16.65 17.80
CA TYR A 70 -0.14 15.79 17.80
C TYR A 70 -0.38 14.34 18.28
N SER A 71 -1.46 13.69 17.83
CA SER A 71 -1.83 12.33 18.27
C SER A 71 -2.05 12.21 19.79
N ARG A 72 -2.46 13.31 20.44
CA ARG A 72 -2.87 13.33 21.85
C ARG A 72 -4.38 13.59 21.95
N PRO A 73 -5.12 12.78 22.71
CA PRO A 73 -6.55 12.99 22.91
C PRO A 73 -6.81 14.35 23.57
N LEU A 74 -7.80 15.09 23.08
CA LEU A 74 -8.17 16.43 23.59
C LEU A 74 -9.08 16.37 24.81
N SER A 75 -9.70 15.22 25.06
CA SER A 75 -10.53 14.90 26.22
C SER A 75 -10.30 13.44 26.59
N ILE A 76 -10.36 13.14 27.88
CA ILE A 76 -10.46 11.78 28.42
C ILE A 76 -11.87 11.26 28.18
#